data_AF-X1LLZ7-F1
#
_entry.id   AF-X1LLZ7-F1
#
_cell.length_a   1.000
_cell.length_b   1.000
_cell.length_c   1.000
_cell.angle_alpha   90.00
_cell.angle_beta   90.00
_cell.angle_gamma   90.00
#
_symmetry.space_group_name_H-M   'P 1'
#
loop_
_entity.id
_entity.type
_entity.pdbx_description
1 polymer ?
#
loop_
_entity_poly.entity_id
_entity_poly.type
_entity_poly.pdbx_seq_one_letter_code
_entity_poly.pdbx_strand_id
1 'polypeptide(L)'
;MQKSRRNAIIIVVLFIILISCEKSLFEEYEPELNIFCLLECHPFSNITVTVDRTYRMDEPSDEYIEDALVILSGPNSVDTLQFIPGENAYHSVHPFWIEPEIIYQLTVIKEGIDTVIAHTKTPGNFSIVYPHFNDTLIISDTIILTKSSGAPYYCG
;
A
#
# COMPACT_ATOMS: atom_id res chain seq x y z
N MET A 1 -60.11 -17.40 5.23
CA MET A 1 -59.18 -17.36 6.39
C MET A 1 -57.73 -17.75 6.08
N GLN A 2 -57.46 -18.52 5.02
CA GLN A 2 -56.11 -19.04 4.73
C GLN A 2 -55.08 -18.00 4.23
N LYS A 3 -55.51 -16.95 3.49
CA LYS A 3 -54.64 -15.84 3.05
C LYS A 3 -54.11 -14.98 4.22
N SER A 4 -54.94 -14.72 5.23
CA SER A 4 -54.55 -13.92 6.40
C SER A 4 -53.47 -14.60 7.24
N ARG A 5 -53.57 -15.94 7.44
CA ARG A 5 -52.54 -16.73 8.12
C ARG A 5 -51.20 -16.72 7.37
N ARG A 6 -51.23 -16.78 6.03
CA ARG A 6 -50.03 -16.77 5.20
C ARG A 6 -49.29 -15.43 5.26
N ASN A 7 -50.03 -14.32 5.28
CA ASN A 7 -49.46 -12.98 5.45
C ASN A 7 -48.86 -12.79 6.85
N ALA A 8 -49.53 -13.29 7.89
CA ALA A 8 -49.01 -13.24 9.26
C ALA A 8 -47.69 -14.00 9.40
N ILE A 9 -47.58 -15.18 8.79
CA ILE A 9 -46.32 -15.97 8.79
C ILE A 9 -45.20 -15.21 8.08
N ILE A 10 -45.48 -14.60 6.92
CA ILE A 10 -44.49 -13.81 6.17
C ILE A 10 -43.99 -12.63 7.00
N ILE A 11 -44.87 -11.90 7.69
CA ILE A 11 -44.50 -10.77 8.54
C ILE A 11 -43.63 -11.21 9.71
N VAL A 12 -43.96 -12.33 10.35
CA VAL A 12 -43.16 -12.89 11.46
C VAL A 12 -41.76 -13.29 10.99
N VAL A 13 -41.66 -13.95 9.84
CA VAL A 13 -40.36 -14.35 9.26
C VAL A 13 -39.52 -13.11 8.92
N LEU A 14 -40.12 -12.08 8.33
CA LEU A 14 -39.44 -10.80 8.06
C LEU A 14 -38.94 -10.13 9.33
N PHE A 15 -39.74 -10.16 10.41
CA PHE A 15 -39.32 -9.61 11.71
C PHE A 15 -38.13 -10.38 12.30
N ILE A 16 -38.14 -11.72 12.20
CA ILE A 16 -37.01 -12.55 12.66
C ILE A 16 -35.74 -12.24 11.86
N ILE A 17 -35.85 -12.07 10.54
CA ILE A 17 -34.70 -11.71 9.69
C ILE A 17 -34.16 -10.32 10.04
N LEU A 18 -35.05 -9.34 10.31
CA LEU A 18 -34.65 -7.99 10.70
C LEU A 18 -33.95 -7.96 12.08
N ILE A 19 -34.45 -8.74 13.05
CA ILE A 19 -33.80 -8.87 14.38
C ILE A 19 -32.47 -9.62 14.27
N SER A 20 -32.39 -10.65 13.43
CA SER A 20 -31.15 -11.39 13.19
C SER A 20 -30.15 -10.63 12.31
N CYS A 21 -30.54 -9.48 11.76
CA CYS A 21 -29.70 -8.53 11.06
C CYS A 21 -29.19 -7.44 12.04
N GLU A 22 -29.00 -7.78 13.32
CA GLU A 22 -28.08 -7.03 14.16
C GLU A 22 -26.71 -7.09 13.46
N LYS A 23 -26.32 -5.93 12.92
CA LYS A 23 -24.95 -5.68 12.46
C LYS A 23 -24.06 -6.15 13.60
N SER A 24 -23.12 -7.06 13.31
CA SER A 24 -22.06 -7.41 14.24
C SER A 24 -21.49 -6.10 14.80
N LEU A 25 -21.84 -5.76 16.04
CA LEU A 25 -21.38 -4.53 16.70
C LEU A 25 -19.92 -4.65 17.15
N PHE A 26 -19.30 -5.79 16.87
CA PHE A 26 -17.99 -6.19 17.38
C PHE A 26 -17.21 -6.94 16.30
N GLU A 27 -17.08 -6.34 15.12
CA GLU A 27 -15.84 -6.61 14.38
C GLU A 27 -14.76 -5.88 15.17
N GLU A 28 -13.97 -6.66 15.91
CA GLU A 28 -12.83 -6.14 16.66
C GLU A 28 -11.85 -5.59 15.63
N TYR A 29 -11.73 -4.26 15.59
CA TYR A 29 -10.77 -3.62 14.71
C TYR A 29 -9.36 -4.05 15.11
N GLU A 30 -8.68 -4.71 14.19
CA GLU A 30 -7.26 -5.04 14.26
C GLU A 30 -6.49 -4.08 13.35
N PRO A 31 -5.45 -3.38 13.84
CA PRO A 31 -4.64 -2.51 13.01
C PRO A 31 -3.79 -3.34 12.02
N GLU A 32 -3.77 -2.92 10.75
CA GLU A 32 -2.96 -3.52 9.70
C GLU A 32 -1.86 -2.55 9.26
N LEU A 33 -0.72 -3.07 8.80
CA LEU A 33 0.36 -2.25 8.28
C LEU A 33 0.08 -1.76 6.85
N ASN A 34 0.33 -0.48 6.60
CA ASN A 34 0.32 0.15 5.28
C ASN A 34 1.75 0.53 4.90
N ILE A 35 2.27 -0.06 3.83
CA ILE A 35 3.68 0.09 3.46
C ILE A 35 3.80 0.63 2.05
N PHE A 36 4.63 1.67 1.91
CA PHE A 36 5.03 2.21 0.62
C PHE A 36 6.55 2.05 0.46
N CYS A 37 6.99 1.57 -0.71
CA CYS A 37 8.40 1.38 -1.01
C CYS A 37 8.73 1.94 -2.38
N LEU A 38 9.79 2.75 -2.43
CA LEU A 38 10.38 3.27 -3.65
C LEU A 38 11.73 2.59 -3.89
N LEU A 39 11.83 1.91 -5.03
CA LEU A 39 13.05 1.28 -5.52
C LEU A 39 13.57 2.07 -6.73
N GLU A 40 14.63 2.84 -6.55
CA GLU A 40 15.27 3.57 -7.65
C GLU A 40 16.34 2.71 -8.33
N CYS A 41 16.26 2.53 -9.66
CA CYS A 41 17.28 1.82 -10.44
C CYS A 41 18.43 2.77 -10.83
N HIS A 42 19.26 3.21 -9.88
CA HIS A 42 20.39 4.11 -10.13
C HIS A 42 21.66 3.81 -9.30
N PRO A 43 22.86 4.25 -9.75
CA PRO A 43 24.15 3.96 -9.06
C PRO A 43 24.29 4.50 -7.64
N PHE A 44 23.43 5.45 -7.30
CA PHE A 44 23.35 6.08 -5.99
C PHE A 44 21.92 5.99 -5.45
N SER A 45 21.23 4.89 -5.78
CA SER A 45 19.81 4.72 -5.50
C SER A 45 19.50 4.93 -4.02
N ASN A 46 18.58 5.85 -3.76
CA ASN A 46 17.95 5.97 -2.47
C ASN A 46 16.79 4.97 -2.45
N ILE A 47 16.91 3.97 -1.58
CA ILE A 47 15.79 3.07 -1.27
C ILE A 47 15.06 3.72 -0.12
N THR A 48 13.77 3.99 -0.32
CA THR A 48 12.93 4.63 0.70
C THR A 48 11.72 3.74 0.98
N VAL A 49 11.48 3.46 2.25
CA VAL A 49 10.30 2.73 2.72
C VAL A 49 9.58 3.56 3.77
N THR A 50 8.31 3.86 3.53
CA THR A 50 7.43 4.49 4.52
C THR A 50 6.54 3.40 5.11
N VAL A 51 6.50 3.36 6.44
CA VAL A 51 5.69 2.40 7.21
C VAL A 51 4.64 3.18 7.98
N ASP A 52 3.39 2.82 7.75
CA ASP A 52 2.21 3.39 8.37
C ASP A 52 1.27 2.25 8.81
N ARG A 53 0.15 2.58 9.44
CA ARG A 53 -0.89 1.61 9.82
C ARG A 53 -2.27 2.13 9.50
N THR A 54 -3.25 1.24 9.53
CA THR A 54 -4.64 1.67 9.63
C THR A 54 -4.90 2.27 11.01
N TYR A 55 -5.82 3.23 11.08
CA TYR A 55 -6.28 3.85 12.33
C TYR A 55 -7.79 3.71 12.47
N ARG A 56 -8.29 3.64 13.70
CA ARG A 56 -9.72 3.82 13.93
C ARG A 56 -10.13 5.26 13.59
N MET A 57 -11.38 5.46 13.21
CA MET A 57 -11.90 6.79 12.86
C MET A 57 -11.84 7.80 14.02
N ASP A 58 -11.86 7.33 15.26
CA ASP A 58 -11.77 8.13 16.48
C ASP A 58 -10.36 8.20 17.07
N GLU A 59 -9.40 7.51 16.45
CA GLU A 59 -7.99 7.52 16.83
C GLU A 59 -7.23 8.59 16.02
N PRO A 60 -6.38 9.41 16.65
CA PRO A 60 -5.48 10.29 15.91
C PRO A 60 -4.43 9.46 15.15
N SER A 61 -4.12 9.85 13.91
CA SER A 61 -3.01 9.24 13.17
C SER A 61 -1.68 9.63 13.79
N ASP A 62 -0.79 8.65 14.00
CA ASP A 62 0.61 8.94 14.30
C ASP A 62 1.30 9.46 13.03
N GLU A 63 2.38 10.22 13.19
CA GLU A 63 3.08 10.81 12.05
C GLU A 63 3.95 9.78 11.30
N TYR A 64 4.44 8.74 12.01
CA TYR A 64 5.27 7.67 11.48
C TYR A 64 5.43 6.50 12.48
N ILE A 65 5.87 5.35 11.99
CA ILE A 65 6.28 4.19 12.79
C ILE A 65 7.81 4.05 12.73
N GLU A 66 8.53 4.36 13.81
CA GLU A 66 10.01 4.41 13.85
C GLU A 66 10.70 3.13 14.33
N ASP A 67 9.94 2.14 14.81
CA ASP A 67 10.46 0.92 15.43
C ASP A 67 10.03 -0.37 14.69
N ALA A 68 9.71 -0.26 13.40
CA ALA A 68 9.51 -1.42 12.54
C ALA A 68 10.85 -1.99 12.05
N LEU A 69 10.96 -3.31 11.99
CA LEU A 69 12.06 -3.99 11.32
C LEU A 69 11.77 -4.07 9.83
N VAL A 70 12.53 -3.32 9.03
CA VAL A 70 12.38 -3.24 7.57
C VAL A 70 13.57 -3.90 6.89
N ILE A 71 13.31 -4.97 6.14
CA ILE A 71 14.33 -5.77 5.44
C ILE A 71 14.01 -5.80 3.95
N LEU A 72 14.97 -5.41 3.12
CA LEU A 72 14.90 -5.58 1.67
C LEU A 72 15.86 -6.68 1.23
N SER A 73 15.34 -7.65 0.50
CA SER A 73 16.11 -8.78 -0.03
C SER A 73 16.03 -8.82 -1.55
N GLY A 74 17.20 -8.92 -2.20
CA GLY A 74 17.35 -9.21 -3.62
C GLY A 74 18.04 -10.57 -3.83
N PRO A 75 18.36 -10.94 -5.08
CA PRO A 75 18.96 -12.24 -5.39
C PRO A 75 20.31 -12.50 -4.70
N ASN A 76 21.12 -11.45 -4.50
CA ASN A 76 22.48 -11.54 -3.97
C ASN A 76 22.76 -10.55 -2.83
N SER A 77 21.73 -9.88 -2.32
CA SER A 77 21.87 -8.81 -1.33
C SER A 77 20.69 -8.83 -0.36
N VAL A 78 20.98 -8.48 0.89
CA VAL A 78 19.97 -8.24 1.93
C VAL A 78 20.42 -6.99 2.68
N ASP A 79 19.52 -6.05 2.92
CA ASP A 79 19.77 -4.89 3.75
C ASP A 79 18.65 -4.70 4.76
N THR A 80 19.03 -4.26 5.95
CA THR A 80 18.08 -3.84 6.99
C THR A 80 18.08 -2.33 7.00
N LEU A 81 16.97 -1.74 6.59
CA LEU A 81 16.85 -0.29 6.43
C LEU A 81 16.74 0.37 7.81
N GLN A 82 17.25 1.60 7.93
CA GLN A 82 17.20 2.39 9.15
C GLN A 82 16.23 3.54 9.03
N PHE A 83 15.44 3.77 10.07
CA PHE A 83 14.55 4.91 10.16
C PHE A 83 15.33 6.22 10.31
N ILE A 84 14.93 7.25 9.55
CA ILE A 84 15.51 8.60 9.57
C ILE A 84 14.45 9.59 10.08
N PRO A 85 14.55 10.07 11.35
CA PRO A 85 13.53 10.92 12.00
C PRO A 85 13.24 12.30 11.36
N GLY A 86 14.02 12.72 10.36
CA GLY A 86 13.77 13.95 9.60
C GLY A 86 13.05 13.71 8.26
N GLU A 87 13.06 12.47 7.77
CA GLU A 87 12.44 12.08 6.50
C GLU A 87 11.20 11.20 6.72
N ASN A 88 10.92 10.81 7.97
CA ASN A 88 9.82 9.94 8.38
C ASN A 88 9.77 8.64 7.55
N ALA A 89 10.95 8.12 7.21
CA ALA A 89 11.09 6.97 6.33
C ALA A 89 12.33 6.13 6.68
N TYR A 90 12.33 4.89 6.20
CA TYR A 90 13.43 3.94 6.30
C TYR A 90 14.27 4.00 5.04
N HIS A 91 15.59 4.08 5.22
CA HIS A 91 16.55 4.17 4.13
C HIS A 91 17.60 3.06 4.19
N SER A 92 18.12 2.70 3.04
CA SER A 92 19.29 1.82 2.94
C SER A 92 20.51 2.50 3.57
N VAL A 93 21.19 1.81 4.48
CA VAL A 93 22.41 2.33 5.15
C VAL A 93 23.65 1.99 4.34
N HIS A 94 23.57 0.92 3.55
CA HIS A 94 24.63 0.44 2.69
C HIS A 94 24.22 0.62 1.23
N PRO A 95 25.19 0.76 0.31
CA PRO A 95 24.90 0.71 -1.12
C PRO A 95 24.17 -0.59 -1.45
N PHE A 96 22.90 -0.46 -1.86
CA PHE A 96 22.07 -1.58 -2.28
C PHE A 96 21.65 -1.33 -3.72
N TRP A 97 22.26 -2.10 -4.63
CA TRP A 97 22.08 -1.92 -6.05
C TRP A 97 20.77 -2.57 -6.52
N ILE A 98 19.88 -1.75 -7.09
CA ILE A 98 18.64 -2.20 -7.71
C ILE A 98 18.87 -2.43 -9.21
N GLU A 99 18.74 -3.68 -9.62
CA GLU A 99 18.87 -4.12 -11.01
C GLU A 99 17.50 -4.14 -11.70
N PRO A 100 17.42 -3.82 -13.00
CA PRO A 100 16.20 -3.95 -13.78
C PRO A 100 15.82 -5.43 -13.97
N GLU A 101 14.53 -5.70 -14.12
CA GLU A 101 13.96 -7.04 -14.33
C GLU A 101 14.23 -8.08 -13.22
N ILE A 102 14.62 -7.62 -12.03
CA ILE A 102 14.91 -8.45 -10.87
C ILE A 102 13.75 -8.41 -9.87
N ILE A 103 13.51 -9.55 -9.21
CA ILE A 103 12.53 -9.66 -8.14
C ILE A 103 13.20 -9.29 -6.81
N TYR A 104 12.58 -8.37 -6.10
CA TYR A 104 12.93 -7.98 -4.75
C TYR A 104 11.80 -8.34 -3.79
N GLN A 105 12.17 -8.69 -2.56
CA GLN A 105 11.27 -8.95 -1.45
C GLN A 105 11.47 -7.88 -0.38
N LEU A 106 10.39 -7.20 -0.01
CA LEU A 106 10.33 -6.36 1.18
C LEU A 106 9.66 -7.14 2.31
N THR A 107 10.26 -7.11 3.50
CA THR A 107 9.70 -7.68 4.71
C THR A 107 9.68 -6.60 5.78
N VAL A 108 8.49 -6.29 6.30
CA VAL A 108 8.29 -5.29 7.34
C VAL A 108 7.61 -5.96 8.51
N ILE A 109 8.21 -5.86 9.69
CA ILE A 109 7.72 -6.45 10.92
C ILE A 109 7.56 -5.34 11.96
N LYS A 110 6.36 -5.19 12.51
CA LYS A 110 6.09 -4.29 13.62
C LYS A 110 5.44 -5.08 14.75
N GLU A 111 6.17 -5.22 15.87
CA GLU A 111 5.69 -5.97 17.04
C GLU A 111 4.37 -5.39 17.54
N GLY A 112 3.39 -6.28 17.78
CA GLY A 112 2.05 -5.92 18.24
C GLY A 112 1.10 -5.42 17.16
N ILE A 113 1.52 -5.37 15.89
CA ILE A 113 0.65 -5.01 14.76
C ILE A 113 0.62 -6.18 13.76
N ASP A 114 1.57 -6.24 12.83
CA ASP A 114 1.54 -7.20 11.72
C ASP A 114 2.94 -7.46 11.15
N THR A 115 3.04 -8.47 10.29
CA THR A 115 4.18 -8.75 9.42
C THR A 115 3.74 -8.77 7.97
N VAL A 116 4.27 -7.84 7.18
CA VAL A 116 3.99 -7.76 5.74
C VAL A 116 5.18 -8.23 4.95
N ILE A 117 4.92 -9.13 4.00
CA ILE A 117 5.90 -9.60 3.03
C ILE A 117 5.36 -9.29 1.64
N ALA A 118 6.09 -8.48 0.88
CA ALA A 118 5.72 -8.08 -0.47
C ALA A 118 6.83 -8.41 -1.45
N HIS A 119 6.45 -8.77 -2.67
CA HIS A 119 7.36 -9.03 -3.77
C HIS A 119 7.04 -8.08 -4.92
N THR A 120 8.07 -7.51 -5.52
CA THR A 120 7.93 -6.73 -6.75
C THR A 120 9.03 -7.08 -7.72
N LYS A 121 8.74 -6.98 -9.01
CA LYS A 121 9.74 -7.09 -10.08
C LYS A 121 10.03 -5.69 -10.59
N THR A 122 11.28 -5.26 -10.52
CA THR A 122 11.69 -3.99 -11.11
C THR A 122 11.40 -4.01 -12.61
N PRO A 123 10.88 -2.92 -13.18
CA PRO A 123 10.63 -2.86 -14.61
C PRO A 123 11.97 -3.00 -15.37
N GLY A 124 11.88 -3.45 -16.62
CA GLY A 124 13.01 -3.38 -17.53
C GLY A 124 13.38 -1.93 -17.85
N ASN A 125 14.46 -1.77 -18.61
CA ASN A 125 14.86 -0.44 -19.07
C ASN A 125 13.76 0.16 -19.95
N PHE A 126 13.22 1.30 -19.53
CA PHE A 126 12.37 2.14 -20.35
C PHE A 126 13.03 3.49 -20.53
N SER A 127 12.71 4.17 -21.63
CA SER A 127 13.18 5.51 -21.90
C SER A 127 11.96 6.42 -22.00
N ILE A 128 11.93 7.48 -21.19
CA ILE A 128 10.97 8.55 -21.39
C ILE A 128 11.50 9.39 -22.54
N VAL A 129 10.85 9.29 -23.69
CA VAL A 129 11.17 10.13 -24.85
C VAL A 129 10.40 11.44 -24.68
N TYR A 130 11.13 12.53 -24.48
CA TYR A 130 10.54 13.86 -24.48
C TYR A 130 10.43 14.35 -25.93
N PRO A 131 9.22 14.70 -26.39
CA PRO A 131 9.06 15.27 -27.72
C PRO A 131 9.76 16.63 -27.81
N HIS A 132 10.30 16.93 -28.98
CA HIS A 132 10.85 18.23 -29.28
C HIS A 132 9.73 19.26 -29.52
N PHE A 133 10.10 20.54 -29.42
CA PHE A 133 9.20 21.63 -29.77
C PHE A 133 8.75 21.50 -31.24
N ASN A 134 7.45 21.42 -31.47
CA ASN A 134 6.75 21.14 -32.76
C ASN A 134 6.57 19.68 -33.16
N ASP A 135 6.92 18.70 -32.33
CA ASP A 135 6.53 17.32 -32.60
C ASP A 135 5.01 17.14 -32.50
N THR A 136 4.43 16.40 -33.46
CA THR A 136 3.00 16.03 -33.41
C THR A 136 2.87 14.73 -32.62
N LEU A 137 2.34 14.83 -31.41
CA LEU A 137 2.04 13.67 -30.57
C LEU A 137 0.67 13.08 -30.92
N ILE A 138 0.60 11.76 -31.01
CA ILE A 138 -0.66 11.03 -31.07
C ILE A 138 -0.91 10.30 -29.75
N ILE A 139 -2.18 10.11 -29.40
CA ILE A 139 -2.60 9.53 -28.11
C ILE A 139 -2.03 8.10 -27.92
N SER A 140 -1.84 7.35 -29.00
CA SER A 140 -1.25 6.00 -28.93
C SER A 140 0.21 5.99 -28.45
N ASP A 141 0.90 7.13 -28.55
CA ASP A 141 2.35 7.22 -28.33
C ASP A 141 2.67 7.98 -27.02
N THR A 142 1.64 8.35 -26.25
CA THR A 142 1.78 9.25 -25.09
C THR A 142 1.13 8.68 -23.84
N ILE A 143 1.88 8.58 -22.75
CA ILE A 143 1.32 8.43 -21.40
C ILE A 143 1.32 9.82 -20.76
N ILE A 144 0.14 10.38 -20.51
CA ILE A 144 0.00 11.66 -19.81
C ILE A 144 -0.06 11.38 -18.31
N LEU A 145 1.05 11.63 -17.62
CA LEU A 145 1.09 11.61 -16.16
C LEU A 145 0.82 13.02 -15.63
N THR A 146 -0.43 13.30 -15.24
CA THR A 146 -0.77 14.56 -14.57
C THR A 146 -0.66 14.40 -13.06
N LYS A 147 0.09 15.30 -12.40
CA LYS A 147 0.21 15.38 -10.95
C LYS A 147 -0.65 16.54 -10.41
N SER A 148 -1.47 16.26 -9.40
CA SER A 148 -1.97 17.30 -8.49
C SER A 148 -0.80 17.81 -7.64
N SER A 149 -0.63 19.12 -7.51
CA SER A 149 0.51 19.75 -6.82
C SER A 149 0.73 19.28 -5.37
N GLY A 150 -0.24 18.57 -4.76
CA GLY A 150 -0.17 18.03 -3.41
C GLY A 150 -0.30 16.51 -3.26
N ALA A 151 -0.31 15.71 -4.33
CA ALA A 151 -0.48 14.25 -4.21
C ALA A 151 0.89 13.51 -4.21
N PRO A 152 1.19 12.63 -3.23
CA PRO A 152 2.27 11.66 -3.33
C PRO A 152 1.95 10.60 -4.40
N TYR A 153 3.00 10.01 -4.99
CA TYR A 153 2.89 9.10 -6.12
C TYR A 153 1.99 7.90 -5.79
N TYR A 154 1.01 7.64 -6.65
CA TYR A 154 0.24 6.40 -6.69
C TYR A 154 0.55 5.71 -8.01
N CYS A 155 1.27 4.59 -7.94
CA CYS A 155 1.39 3.65 -9.04
C CYS A 155 0.86 2.32 -8.50
N GLY A 156 -0.36 1.96 -8.90
CA GLY A 156 -0.89 0.61 -8.73
C GLY A 156 -0.47 -0.28 -9.89
#